data_AF-A0A845YLH1-F1
#
_entry.id   AF-A0A845YLH1-F1
#
_cell.length_a   1.000
_cell.length_b   1.000
_cell.length_c   1.000
_cell.angle_alpha   90.00
_cell.angle_beta   90.00
_cell.angle_gamma   90.00
#
_symmetry.space_group_name_H-M   'P 1'
#
loop_
_entity.id
_entity.type
_entity.pdbx_description
1 polymer ?
#
loop_
_entity_poly.entity_id
_entity_poly.type
_entity_poly.pdbx_seq_one_letter_code
_entity_poly.pdbx_strand_id
1 'polypeptide(L)'
;MNKQNTLIFAIILCVTVFVTASLTTIINRLAIEEEDPQEPSFNSTEQIPSDASNQSVENNPSEVSDSNNGTQVTNDACEPGSLAQEPGLEDDLLGFDGFYSYSWQLPENERPIYQNPVFVLSRGNKLCVYQTVQLDPFGSLALCGGLGCDLEKGELIAELEFAPNADGTLLVQSTTGLASFMRGAVCQVDASYLPTLACRSSQSPNSQVQGDVIIFFAPAS
;
A
#
# COMPACT_ATOMS: atom_id res chain seq x y z
N MET A 1 52.40 23.84 -10.32
CA MET A 1 52.12 23.78 -8.87
C MET A 1 53.41 23.51 -8.12
N ASN A 2 53.69 24.28 -7.05
CA ASN A 2 54.89 24.11 -6.23
C ASN A 2 54.80 22.77 -5.47
N LYS A 3 55.88 21.99 -5.41
CA LYS A 3 55.90 20.65 -4.78
C LYS A 3 55.42 20.66 -3.33
N GLN A 4 55.57 21.79 -2.64
CA GLN A 4 55.10 22.00 -1.28
C GLN A 4 53.56 21.99 -1.18
N ASN A 5 52.85 22.53 -2.17
CA ASN A 5 51.39 22.58 -2.14
C ASN A 5 50.79 21.20 -2.38
N THR A 6 51.43 20.37 -3.21
CA THR A 6 50.95 19.00 -3.47
C THR A 6 51.00 18.12 -2.22
N LEU A 7 52.02 18.28 -1.38
CA LEU A 7 52.16 17.51 -0.14
C LEU A 7 51.07 17.90 0.88
N ILE A 8 50.75 19.19 0.99
CA ILE A 8 49.72 19.69 1.92
C ILE A 8 48.33 19.17 1.53
N PHE A 9 47.99 19.18 0.24
CA PHE A 9 46.73 18.63 -0.23
C PHE A 9 46.59 17.12 0.02
N ALA A 10 47.67 16.35 -0.13
CA ALA A 10 47.64 14.91 0.15
C ALA A 10 47.40 14.59 1.64
N ILE A 11 47.97 15.39 2.55
CA ILE A 11 47.78 15.21 4.00
C ILE A 11 46.35 15.55 4.40
N ILE A 12 45.78 16.65 3.88
CA ILE A 12 44.40 17.04 4.17
C ILE A 12 43.42 15.96 3.70
N LEU A 13 43.64 15.41 2.50
CA LEU A 13 42.78 14.36 1.94
C LEU A 13 42.83 13.07 2.78
N CYS A 14 44.01 12.66 3.25
CA CYS A 14 44.16 11.48 4.11
C CYS A 14 43.46 11.63 5.47
N VAL A 15 43.53 12.82 6.09
CA VAL A 15 42.87 13.06 7.39
C VAL A 15 41.35 13.05 7.23
N THR A 16 40.80 13.62 6.15
CA THR A 16 39.35 13.61 5.92
C THR A 16 38.79 12.20 5.72
N VAL A 17 39.51 11.32 5.01
CA VAL A 17 39.05 9.94 4.76
C VAL A 17 39.10 9.09 6.03
N PHE A 18 40.09 9.31 6.90
CA PHE A 18 40.20 8.55 8.17
C PHE A 18 39.11 8.93 9.19
N VAL A 19 38.72 10.20 9.25
CA VAL A 19 37.67 10.66 10.16
C VAL A 19 36.29 10.12 9.75
N THR A 20 36.00 10.02 8.45
CA THR A 20 34.71 9.50 7.97
C THR A 20 34.53 8.00 8.20
N ALA A 21 35.60 7.20 8.12
CA ALA A 21 35.53 5.75 8.36
C ALA A 21 35.37 5.39 9.85
N SER A 22 35.85 6.25 10.74
CA SER A 22 35.74 6.05 12.20
C SER A 22 34.32 6.28 12.70
N LEU A 23 33.58 7.23 12.08
CA LEU A 23 32.25 7.63 12.51
C LEU A 23 31.16 6.61 12.15
N THR A 24 31.30 5.90 11.02
CA THR A 24 30.34 4.89 10.56
C THR A 24 30.34 3.64 11.43
N THR A 25 31.45 3.33 12.10
CA THR A 25 31.57 2.13 12.93
C THR A 25 30.92 2.29 14.31
N ILE A 26 30.79 3.53 14.81
CA ILE A 26 30.16 3.79 16.13
C ILE A 26 28.63 3.78 16.02
N ILE A 27 28.06 4.22 14.89
CA ILE A 27 26.60 4.28 14.70
C ILE A 27 25.99 2.88 14.60
N ASN A 28 26.68 1.92 13.97
CA ASN A 28 26.17 0.53 13.87
C ASN A 28 26.24 -0.27 15.18
N ARG A 29 26.88 0.24 16.24
CA ARG A 29 27.02 -0.50 17.52
C ARG A 29 25.97 -0.10 18.57
N LEU A 30 25.13 0.89 18.30
CA LEU A 30 24.07 1.36 19.22
C LEU A 30 22.67 0.83 18.85
N ALA A 31 22.55 -0.01 17.82
CA ALA A 31 21.26 -0.53 17.35
C ALA A 31 20.88 -1.94 17.87
N ILE A 32 21.57 -2.43 18.91
CA ILE A 32 21.26 -3.74 19.53
C ILE A 32 21.14 -3.53 21.04
N GLU A 33 20.03 -2.95 21.47
CA GLU A 33 19.53 -3.11 22.83
C GLU A 33 18.12 -3.70 22.70
N GLU A 34 18.03 -4.92 23.20
CA GLU A 34 16.95 -5.91 23.07
C GLU A 34 15.90 -5.61 24.14
N GLU A 35 14.76 -5.01 23.77
CA GLU A 35 13.60 -4.92 24.66
C GLU A 35 12.68 -6.14 24.48
N ASP A 36 12.51 -6.84 25.60
CA ASP A 36 11.72 -8.04 25.85
C ASP A 36 10.20 -7.75 25.70
N PRO A 37 9.44 -8.47 24.85
CA PRO A 37 8.00 -8.24 24.73
C PRO A 37 7.25 -8.96 25.86
N GLN A 38 6.82 -8.20 26.88
CA GLN A 38 5.74 -8.63 27.77
C GLN A 38 4.43 -8.76 26.96
N GLU A 39 3.95 -9.99 26.82
CA GLU A 39 2.61 -10.29 26.31
C GLU A 39 1.50 -9.72 27.22
N PRO A 40 0.50 -9.01 26.68
CA PRO A 40 -0.73 -8.72 27.42
C PRO A 40 -1.67 -9.94 27.41
N SER A 41 -1.94 -10.48 28.60
CA SER A 41 -2.97 -11.50 28.80
C SER A 41 -4.38 -10.90 28.68
N PHE A 42 -5.09 -11.23 27.61
CA PHE A 42 -6.50 -10.91 27.47
C PHE A 42 -7.35 -11.95 28.20
N ASN A 43 -7.85 -11.58 29.38
CA ASN A 43 -8.91 -12.30 30.08
C ASN A 43 -10.26 -11.80 29.52
N SER A 44 -10.90 -12.60 28.66
CA SER A 44 -12.27 -12.32 28.21
C SER A 44 -13.23 -13.29 28.90
N THR A 45 -13.88 -12.78 29.95
CA THR A 45 -15.05 -13.41 30.58
C THR A 45 -16.21 -12.44 30.39
N GLU A 46 -17.00 -12.61 29.34
CA GLU A 46 -18.35 -12.08 29.30
C GLU A 46 -19.34 -13.21 29.02
N GLN A 47 -20.15 -13.45 30.06
CA GLN A 47 -21.30 -14.34 30.06
C GLN A 47 -22.40 -13.73 29.20
N ILE A 48 -22.97 -14.54 28.31
CA ILE A 48 -24.23 -14.24 27.61
C ILE A 48 -25.39 -14.63 28.55
N PRO A 49 -26.29 -13.72 28.93
CA PRO A 49 -27.58 -14.10 29.47
C PRO A 49 -28.51 -14.45 28.31
N SER A 50 -28.94 -15.70 28.28
CA SER A 50 -30.11 -16.14 27.53
C SER A 50 -31.35 -15.78 28.34
N ASP A 51 -32.29 -15.01 27.81
CA ASP A 51 -33.71 -15.21 28.13
C ASP A 51 -34.66 -14.54 27.12
N ALA A 52 -35.82 -15.17 27.02
CA ALA A 52 -36.85 -15.10 25.99
C ALA A 52 -37.69 -13.80 25.99
N SER A 53 -38.32 -13.49 24.84
CA SER A 53 -39.78 -13.61 24.70
C SER A 53 -40.33 -13.13 23.34
N ASN A 54 -41.33 -13.89 22.88
CA ASN A 54 -42.18 -13.66 21.72
C ASN A 54 -42.91 -12.31 21.73
N GLN A 55 -43.10 -11.71 20.54
CA GLN A 55 -44.41 -11.18 20.16
C GLN A 55 -44.55 -11.07 18.64
N SER A 56 -45.50 -11.85 18.12
CA SER A 56 -46.07 -11.77 16.78
C SER A 56 -47.03 -10.59 16.68
N VAL A 57 -46.89 -9.76 15.64
CA VAL A 57 -47.98 -8.94 15.11
C VAL A 57 -47.89 -8.94 13.59
N GLU A 58 -48.84 -9.62 12.96
CA GLU A 58 -49.20 -9.45 11.56
C GLU A 58 -49.69 -8.02 11.29
N ASN A 59 -49.30 -7.43 10.14
CA ASN A 59 -50.24 -6.94 9.12
C ASN A 59 -49.48 -6.35 7.91
N ASN A 60 -49.67 -6.99 6.75
CA ASN A 60 -49.50 -6.49 5.36
C ASN A 60 -50.31 -5.18 5.11
N PRO A 61 -50.17 -4.43 3.99
CA PRO A 61 -49.74 -4.87 2.64
C PRO A 61 -48.89 -3.88 1.79
N SER A 62 -48.32 -4.44 0.72
CA SER A 62 -48.18 -3.89 -0.64
C SER A 62 -47.92 -2.40 -0.83
N GLU A 63 -46.67 -2.07 -1.18
CA GLU A 63 -46.41 -0.94 -2.07
C GLU A 63 -45.57 -1.39 -3.26
N VAL A 64 -46.27 -1.41 -4.39
CA VAL A 64 -45.72 -1.49 -5.75
C VAL A 64 -44.91 -0.21 -5.95
N SER A 65 -43.61 -0.35 -6.22
CA SER A 65 -42.82 0.74 -6.77
C SER A 65 -42.02 0.22 -7.95
N ASP A 66 -42.08 1.01 -8.99
CA ASP A 66 -41.96 0.60 -10.37
C ASP A 66 -40.57 0.13 -10.77
N SER A 67 -40.58 -0.83 -11.69
CA SER A 67 -39.47 -1.21 -12.55
C SER A 67 -38.96 0.02 -13.32
N ASN A 68 -37.97 0.73 -12.75
CA ASN A 68 -37.12 1.62 -13.52
C ASN A 68 -35.80 0.91 -13.81
N ASN A 69 -35.87 0.15 -14.91
CA ASN A 69 -34.82 -0.12 -15.88
C ASN A 69 -33.39 0.00 -15.34
N GLY A 70 -32.92 -1.13 -14.79
CA GLY A 70 -31.53 -1.36 -14.49
C GLY A 70 -30.69 -1.23 -15.75
N THR A 71 -29.94 -0.15 -15.81
CA THR A 71 -28.60 -0.21 -16.36
C THR A 71 -27.68 0.23 -15.23
N GLN A 72 -27.41 -0.70 -14.31
CA GLN A 72 -26.17 -0.63 -13.55
C GLN A 72 -25.07 -0.83 -14.60
N VAL A 73 -24.63 0.28 -15.18
CA VAL A 73 -23.37 0.31 -15.88
C VAL A 73 -22.33 0.23 -14.77
N THR A 74 -21.95 -0.99 -14.38
CA THR A 74 -20.68 -1.21 -13.70
C THR A 74 -19.62 -0.94 -14.76
N ASN A 75 -19.36 0.35 -15.00
CA ASN A 75 -18.17 0.81 -15.71
C ASN A 75 -17.00 0.53 -14.77
N ASP A 76 -16.67 -0.75 -14.56
CA ASP A 76 -15.38 -1.12 -14.01
C ASP A 76 -14.40 -0.70 -15.10
N ALA A 77 -13.79 0.48 -14.96
CA ALA A 77 -12.89 1.04 -15.98
C ALA A 77 -11.58 0.23 -16.10
N CYS A 78 -11.49 -0.86 -15.36
CA CYS A 78 -10.47 -1.88 -15.32
C CYS A 78 -10.86 -3.17 -16.06
N GLU A 79 -12.08 -3.27 -16.61
CA GLU A 79 -12.46 -4.34 -17.51
C GLU A 79 -11.63 -4.27 -18.80
N PRO A 80 -11.24 -5.42 -19.39
CA PRO A 80 -10.39 -5.48 -20.58
C PRO A 80 -11.17 -5.01 -21.82
N GLY A 81 -11.33 -3.70 -21.98
CA GLY A 81 -12.12 -3.14 -23.05
C GLY A 81 -11.90 -1.64 -23.20
N SER A 82 -10.94 -1.28 -24.04
CA SER A 82 -10.81 0.04 -24.67
C SER A 82 -10.17 1.15 -23.84
N LEU A 83 -8.84 1.26 -23.91
CA LEU A 83 -8.18 2.56 -24.04
C LEU A 83 -6.94 2.45 -24.94
N ALA A 84 -6.73 3.49 -25.74
CA ALA A 84 -5.60 3.61 -26.66
C ALA A 84 -4.28 3.72 -25.87
N GLN A 85 -3.28 2.96 -26.34
CA GLN A 85 -1.96 2.82 -25.74
C GLN A 85 -1.13 4.11 -25.83
N GLU A 86 -0.71 4.64 -24.68
CA GLU A 86 0.42 5.58 -24.63
C GLU A 86 1.73 4.81 -24.40
N PRO A 87 2.70 4.88 -25.34
CA PRO A 87 3.97 4.18 -25.20
C PRO A 87 4.84 4.81 -24.11
N GLY A 88 5.31 3.99 -23.16
CA GLY A 88 6.35 4.34 -22.19
C GLY A 88 5.97 4.16 -20.72
N LEU A 89 4.68 4.20 -20.37
CA LEU A 89 4.23 3.99 -18.99
C LEU A 89 3.97 2.52 -18.65
N GLU A 90 3.79 1.69 -19.69
CA GLU A 90 3.54 0.26 -19.54
C GLU A 90 4.73 -0.41 -18.86
N ASP A 91 5.97 -0.15 -19.29
CA ASP A 91 7.18 -0.78 -18.71
C ASP A 91 7.33 -0.57 -17.20
N ASP A 92 6.87 0.57 -16.67
CA ASP A 92 7.01 0.90 -15.25
C ASP A 92 5.92 0.25 -14.37
N LEU A 93 4.72 -0.01 -14.92
CA LEU A 93 3.61 -0.66 -14.19
C LEU A 93 3.38 -2.13 -14.60
N LEU A 94 4.15 -2.63 -15.56
CA LEU A 94 4.13 -4.03 -15.99
C LEU A 94 4.63 -4.91 -14.84
N GLY A 95 3.73 -5.71 -14.27
CA GLY A 95 4.01 -6.62 -13.15
C GLY A 95 3.22 -6.35 -11.87
N PHE A 96 2.43 -5.26 -11.82
CA PHE A 96 1.55 -4.92 -10.69
C PHE A 96 0.20 -5.68 -10.70
N ASP A 97 0.17 -6.91 -11.21
CA ASP A 97 -1.02 -7.76 -11.19
C ASP A 97 -0.86 -8.83 -10.10
N GLY A 98 -1.76 -8.86 -9.13
CA GLY A 98 -1.78 -9.90 -8.09
C GLY A 98 -2.11 -9.40 -6.69
N PHE A 99 -1.77 -10.21 -5.69
CA PHE A 99 -1.94 -9.88 -4.27
C PHE A 99 -0.75 -9.09 -3.74
N TYR A 100 -1.04 -7.93 -3.15
CA TYR A 100 -0.06 -7.00 -2.62
C TYR A 100 -0.41 -6.66 -1.17
N SER A 101 0.61 -6.37 -0.39
CA SER A 101 0.46 -5.70 0.89
C SER A 101 0.35 -4.20 0.63
N TYR A 102 -0.83 -3.64 0.89
CA TYR A 102 -1.02 -2.19 0.96
C TYR A 102 -0.68 -1.74 2.38
N SER A 103 0.19 -0.76 2.50
CA SER A 103 0.48 -0.13 3.79
C SER A 103 0.61 1.38 3.65
N TRP A 104 0.41 2.10 4.74
CA TRP A 104 0.80 3.49 4.80
C TRP A 104 1.42 3.84 6.16
N GLN A 105 2.33 4.81 6.14
CA GLN A 105 3.09 5.27 7.29
C GLN A 105 3.35 6.76 7.24
N LEU A 106 3.70 7.31 8.39
CA LEU A 106 4.27 8.66 8.47
C LEU A 106 5.73 8.63 8.03
N PRO A 107 6.27 9.70 7.43
CA PRO A 107 7.67 9.79 7.02
C PRO A 107 8.68 9.57 8.16
N GLU A 108 8.29 9.91 9.40
CA GLU A 108 9.11 9.77 10.59
C GLU A 108 9.03 8.37 11.22
N ASN A 109 8.08 7.54 10.77
CA ASN A 109 7.85 6.22 11.32
C ASN A 109 8.48 5.15 10.42
N GLU A 110 9.20 4.21 11.04
CA GLU A 110 9.74 3.04 10.36
C GLU A 110 8.69 1.92 10.20
N ARG A 111 7.60 1.97 10.97
CA ARG A 111 6.53 0.95 10.96
C ARG A 111 5.25 1.49 10.32
N PRO A 112 4.53 0.65 9.56
CA PRO A 112 3.24 1.01 9.02
C PRO A 112 2.22 1.28 10.13
N ILE A 113 1.43 2.33 9.95
CA ILE A 113 0.29 2.63 10.83
C ILE A 113 -0.88 1.69 10.50
N TYR A 114 -0.97 1.31 9.23
CA TYR A 114 -1.98 0.42 8.72
C TYR A 114 -1.38 -0.45 7.62
N GLN A 115 -1.79 -1.70 7.59
CA GLN A 115 -1.41 -2.66 6.57
C GLN A 115 -2.59 -3.61 6.32
N ASN A 116 -2.88 -3.89 5.05
CA ASN A 116 -3.92 -4.83 4.64
C ASN A 116 -3.57 -5.45 3.29
N PRO A 117 -3.81 -6.75 3.06
CA PRO A 117 -3.78 -7.30 1.71
C PRO A 117 -4.80 -6.60 0.79
N VAL A 118 -4.38 -6.38 -0.45
CA VAL A 118 -5.22 -5.91 -1.56
C VAL A 118 -4.90 -6.74 -2.80
N PHE A 119 -5.84 -6.83 -3.73
CA PHE A 119 -5.55 -7.34 -5.07
C PHE A 119 -5.45 -6.15 -6.01
N VAL A 120 -4.40 -6.09 -6.82
CA VAL A 120 -4.16 -5.01 -7.76
C VAL A 120 -4.13 -5.51 -9.20
N LEU A 121 -4.58 -4.68 -10.12
CA LEU A 121 -4.46 -4.86 -11.57
C LEU A 121 -3.95 -3.58 -12.21
N SER A 122 -2.91 -3.65 -13.02
CA SER A 122 -2.46 -2.54 -13.87
C SER A 122 -3.05 -2.65 -15.28
N ARG A 123 -3.60 -1.54 -15.79
CA ARG A 123 -4.19 -1.45 -17.13
C ARG A 123 -3.81 -0.12 -17.75
N GLY A 124 -2.84 -0.13 -18.65
CA GLY A 124 -2.25 1.10 -19.19
C GLY A 124 -1.68 1.97 -18.08
N ASN A 125 -2.19 3.19 -17.95
CA ASN A 125 -1.81 4.13 -16.90
C ASN A 125 -2.67 4.05 -15.64
N LYS A 126 -3.44 2.96 -15.45
CA LYS A 126 -4.31 2.80 -14.29
C LYS A 126 -3.85 1.67 -13.39
N LEU A 127 -3.96 1.88 -12.07
CA LEU A 127 -3.88 0.84 -11.05
C LEU A 127 -5.25 0.71 -10.39
N CYS A 128 -5.81 -0.49 -10.50
CA CYS A 128 -7.11 -0.84 -9.97
C CYS A 128 -6.90 -1.65 -8.70
N VAL A 129 -7.44 -1.17 -7.59
CA VAL A 129 -7.27 -1.77 -6.26
C VAL A 129 -8.59 -2.39 -5.84
N TYR A 130 -8.55 -3.68 -5.54
CA TYR A 130 -9.68 -4.47 -5.10
C TYR A 130 -9.47 -4.89 -3.64
N GLN A 131 -10.57 -4.98 -2.89
CA GLN A 131 -10.53 -5.62 -1.58
C GLN A 131 -10.17 -7.10 -1.74
N THR A 132 -9.53 -7.69 -0.74
CA THR A 132 -9.32 -9.15 -0.69
C THR A 132 -10.34 -9.78 0.24
N VAL A 133 -10.90 -10.92 -0.16
CA VAL A 133 -11.78 -11.74 0.66
C VAL A 133 -10.99 -12.95 1.14
N GLN A 134 -11.00 -13.21 2.45
CA GLN A 134 -10.36 -14.40 3.00
C GLN A 134 -11.28 -15.61 2.79
N LEU A 135 -10.81 -16.60 2.02
CA LEU A 135 -11.56 -17.80 1.68
C LEU A 135 -11.43 -18.90 2.75
N ASP A 136 -10.21 -19.17 3.21
CA ASP A 136 -9.91 -20.15 4.25
C ASP A 136 -8.71 -19.70 5.10
N PRO A 137 -8.93 -19.22 6.34
CA PRO A 137 -7.84 -18.71 7.19
C PRO A 137 -6.87 -19.80 7.67
N PHE A 138 -7.19 -21.09 7.48
CA PHE A 138 -6.33 -22.19 7.89
C PHE A 138 -5.55 -22.82 6.74
N GLY A 139 -5.82 -22.48 5.47
CA GLY A 139 -5.12 -23.02 4.30
C GLY A 139 -4.93 -24.54 4.32
N SER A 140 -5.80 -25.28 5.02
CA SER A 140 -5.37 -26.36 5.96
C SER A 140 -4.69 -27.60 5.39
N LEU A 141 -4.50 -27.69 4.07
CA LEU A 141 -3.78 -28.77 3.38
C LEU A 141 -2.85 -28.29 2.27
N ALA A 142 -2.73 -26.99 2.03
CA ALA A 142 -2.17 -26.46 0.80
C ALA A 142 -0.66 -26.16 0.93
N LEU A 143 0.12 -26.86 0.11
CA LEU A 143 1.57 -26.72 -0.10
C LEU A 143 1.97 -25.38 -0.78
N CYS A 144 1.10 -24.38 -0.81
CA CYS A 144 1.38 -23.09 -1.42
C CYS A 144 1.85 -22.11 -0.35
N GLY A 145 3.15 -21.83 -0.32
CA GLY A 145 3.77 -20.92 0.65
C GLY A 145 3.57 -19.44 0.34
N GLY A 146 2.34 -18.97 0.13
CA GLY A 146 2.08 -17.54 -0.11
C GLY A 146 0.61 -17.12 0.00
N LEU A 147 0.37 -15.80 0.06
CA LEU A 147 -0.94 -15.16 0.32
C LEU A 147 -2.02 -15.43 -0.74
N GLY A 148 -1.68 -15.99 -1.90
CA GLY A 148 -2.64 -16.21 -3.00
C GLY A 148 -3.60 -17.39 -2.83
N CYS A 149 -3.39 -18.28 -1.85
CA CYS A 149 -4.25 -19.45 -1.66
C CYS A 149 -5.47 -19.21 -0.77
N ASP A 150 -5.33 -18.29 0.17
CA ASP A 150 -6.35 -18.01 1.17
C ASP A 150 -7.12 -16.72 0.86
N LEU A 151 -6.74 -16.04 -0.22
CA LEU A 151 -7.30 -14.76 -0.64
C LEU A 151 -7.95 -14.87 -2.02
N GLU A 152 -9.10 -14.21 -2.16
CA GLU A 152 -9.78 -13.97 -3.43
C GLU A 152 -9.84 -12.48 -3.73
N LYS A 153 -9.85 -12.13 -5.02
CA LYS A 153 -10.18 -10.78 -5.48
C LYS A 153 -11.66 -10.50 -5.19
N GLY A 154 -11.93 -9.50 -4.35
CA GLY A 154 -13.27 -8.99 -4.08
C GLY A 154 -13.67 -7.83 -5.01
N GLU A 155 -14.44 -6.90 -4.44
CA GLU A 155 -14.94 -5.70 -5.13
C GLU A 155 -13.85 -4.66 -5.37
N LEU A 156 -14.01 -3.87 -6.44
CA LEU A 156 -13.17 -2.72 -6.74
C LEU A 156 -13.38 -1.64 -5.68
N ILE A 157 -12.32 -1.22 -5.00
CA ILE A 157 -12.38 -0.21 -3.93
C ILE A 157 -11.75 1.12 -4.32
N ALA A 158 -10.86 1.13 -5.32
CA ALA A 158 -10.25 2.34 -5.84
C ALA A 158 -9.65 2.13 -7.23
N GLU A 159 -9.61 3.22 -8.00
CA GLU A 159 -8.81 3.33 -9.21
C GLU A 159 -7.86 4.51 -9.05
N LEU A 160 -6.63 4.35 -9.52
CA LEU A 160 -5.61 5.40 -9.59
C LEU A 160 -5.17 5.52 -11.03
N GLU A 161 -5.15 6.74 -11.56
CA GLU A 161 -4.64 7.03 -12.89
C GLU A 161 -3.35 7.84 -12.79
N PHE A 162 -2.30 7.38 -13.47
CA PHE A 162 -0.97 7.96 -13.43
C PHE A 162 -0.68 8.77 -14.69
N ALA A 163 0.12 9.81 -14.52
CA ALA A 163 0.78 10.52 -15.59
C ALA A 163 2.30 10.53 -15.32
N PRO A 164 3.14 10.36 -16.35
CA PRO A 164 4.59 10.44 -16.18
C PRO A 164 5.01 11.87 -15.80
N ASN A 165 5.98 11.98 -14.92
CA ASN A 165 6.62 13.23 -14.55
C ASN A 165 8.02 13.33 -15.19
N ALA A 166 8.57 14.55 -15.30
CA ALA A 166 9.81 14.80 -16.03
C ALA A 166 11.06 14.16 -15.39
N ASP A 167 10.98 13.82 -14.10
CA ASP A 167 12.05 13.20 -13.30
C ASP A 167 11.98 11.66 -13.26
N GLY A 168 11.05 11.05 -14.01
CA GLY A 168 10.82 9.61 -14.01
C GLY A 168 9.94 9.12 -12.86
N THR A 169 9.33 10.03 -12.08
CA THR A 169 8.27 9.67 -11.13
C THR A 169 6.91 9.62 -11.83
N LEU A 170 5.92 9.05 -11.15
CA LEU A 170 4.52 8.98 -11.60
C LEU A 170 3.67 9.92 -10.75
N LEU A 171 2.88 10.78 -11.37
CA LEU A 171 1.91 11.62 -10.68
C LEU A 171 0.53 10.97 -10.72
N VAL A 172 -0.13 10.82 -9.57
CA VAL A 172 -1.53 10.36 -9.52
C VAL A 172 -2.46 11.49 -9.95
N GLN A 173 -2.92 11.46 -11.19
CA GLN A 173 -3.73 12.50 -11.83
C GLN A 173 -5.20 12.40 -11.41
N SER A 174 -5.76 11.20 -11.37
CA SER A 174 -7.15 10.94 -11.01
C SER A 174 -7.25 9.77 -10.03
N THR A 175 -8.25 9.82 -9.15
CA THR A 175 -8.54 8.75 -8.20
C THR A 175 -10.04 8.57 -8.00
N THR A 176 -10.44 7.36 -7.65
CA THR A 176 -11.83 7.03 -7.28
C THR A 176 -11.87 6.28 -5.94
N GLY A 177 -13.07 6.15 -5.37
CA GLY A 177 -13.32 5.32 -4.20
C GLY A 177 -12.51 5.72 -2.96
N LEU A 178 -11.98 4.72 -2.26
CA LEU A 178 -11.28 4.90 -0.98
C LEU A 178 -9.88 5.53 -1.12
N ALA A 179 -9.31 5.58 -2.33
CA ALA A 179 -8.00 6.18 -2.59
C ALA A 179 -8.10 7.67 -2.99
N SER A 180 -9.22 8.35 -2.70
CA SER A 180 -9.40 9.77 -3.07
C SER A 180 -8.28 10.68 -2.53
N PHE A 181 -7.73 10.34 -1.36
CA PHE A 181 -6.62 11.05 -0.72
C PHE A 181 -5.28 10.92 -1.47
N MET A 182 -5.16 10.00 -2.43
CA MET A 182 -3.94 9.83 -3.22
C MET A 182 -3.88 10.77 -4.43
N ARG A 183 -4.91 11.57 -4.70
CA ARG A 183 -4.89 12.51 -5.83
C ARG A 183 -3.78 13.55 -5.65
N GLY A 184 -2.90 13.64 -6.65
CA GLY A 184 -1.72 14.50 -6.63
C GLY A 184 -0.51 13.89 -5.89
N ALA A 185 -0.60 12.63 -5.44
CA ALA A 185 0.54 11.92 -4.90
C ALA A 185 1.61 11.69 -5.97
N VAL A 186 2.87 11.72 -5.55
CA VAL A 186 4.01 11.41 -6.41
C VAL A 186 4.50 10.02 -6.05
N CYS A 187 4.58 9.15 -7.04
CA CYS A 187 4.92 7.75 -6.88
C CYS A 187 6.20 7.39 -7.61
N GLN A 188 6.89 6.39 -7.08
CA GLN A 188 8.07 5.80 -7.68
C GLN A 188 7.93 4.28 -7.65
N VAL A 189 8.32 3.65 -8.75
CA VAL A 189 8.41 2.20 -8.84
C VAL A 189 9.85 1.79 -8.49
N ASP A 190 9.99 0.97 -7.46
CA ASP A 190 11.25 0.27 -7.16
C ASP A 190 11.17 -1.15 -7.73
N ALA A 191 11.98 -1.41 -8.74
CA ALA A 191 12.03 -2.70 -9.46
C ALA A 191 13.27 -3.55 -9.09
N SER A 192 14.00 -3.22 -8.02
CA SER A 192 15.29 -3.83 -7.71
C SER A 192 15.24 -5.34 -7.40
N TYR A 193 14.11 -5.86 -6.90
CA TYR A 193 13.90 -7.30 -6.69
C TYR A 193 12.42 -7.71 -6.80
N LEU A 194 11.53 -6.93 -6.20
CA LEU A 194 10.08 -7.11 -6.25
C LEU A 194 9.44 -5.75 -6.54
N PRO A 195 8.59 -5.63 -7.58
CA PRO A 195 8.04 -4.34 -8.00
C PRO A 195 7.23 -3.73 -6.86
N THR A 196 7.74 -2.65 -6.29
CA THR A 196 7.08 -1.94 -5.19
C THR A 196 6.71 -0.54 -5.67
N LEU A 197 5.44 -0.16 -5.50
CA LEU A 197 4.98 1.19 -5.78
C LEU A 197 4.97 1.96 -4.47
N ALA A 198 5.85 2.95 -4.35
CA ALA A 198 5.91 3.86 -3.20
C ALA A 198 5.35 5.22 -3.62
N CYS A 199 4.30 5.69 -2.95
CA CYS A 199 3.65 6.97 -3.22
C CYS A 199 3.72 7.89 -2.00
N ARG A 200 4.12 9.15 -2.21
CA ARG A 200 4.01 10.20 -1.20
C ARG A 200 2.79 11.06 -1.47
N SER A 201 1.86 11.11 -0.53
CA SER A 201 0.70 12.01 -0.57
C SER A 201 0.80 13.07 0.52
N SER A 202 0.35 14.29 0.22
CA SER A 202 0.17 15.36 1.22
C SER A 202 -1.17 15.26 1.97
N GLN A 203 -1.98 14.26 1.65
CA GLN A 203 -3.27 13.99 2.29
C GLN A 203 -3.23 12.61 2.92
N SER A 204 -3.76 12.51 4.14
CA SER A 204 -3.87 11.26 4.89
C SER A 204 -5.24 10.59 4.65
N PRO A 205 -5.32 9.25 4.61
CA PRO A 205 -6.60 8.54 4.64
C PRO A 205 -7.35 8.76 5.97
N ASN A 206 -6.65 9.13 7.04
CA ASN A 206 -7.24 9.52 8.32
C ASN A 206 -7.14 11.03 8.51
N SER A 207 -8.28 11.72 8.58
CA SER A 207 -8.38 13.18 8.75
C SER A 207 -7.79 13.71 10.06
N GLN A 208 -7.54 12.84 11.04
CA GLN A 208 -6.88 13.21 12.31
C GLN A 208 -5.35 13.28 12.19
N VAL A 209 -4.78 12.63 11.18
CA VAL A 209 -3.34 12.65 10.91
C VAL A 209 -3.05 13.80 9.96
N GLN A 210 -2.27 14.78 10.45
CA GLN A 210 -1.84 15.92 9.66
C GLN A 210 -0.46 15.66 9.07
N GLY A 211 -0.27 16.04 7.80
CA GLY A 211 1.01 15.97 7.11
C GLY A 211 1.05 14.91 6.03
N ASP A 212 2.25 14.72 5.50
CA ASP A 212 2.51 13.78 4.43
C ASP A 212 2.40 12.34 4.94
N VAL A 213 1.96 11.44 4.05
CA VAL A 213 1.97 9.99 4.26
C VAL A 213 2.70 9.32 3.11
N ILE A 214 3.35 8.21 3.42
CA ILE A 214 3.99 7.33 2.44
C ILE A 214 3.14 6.06 2.36
N ILE A 215 2.70 5.74 1.15
CA ILE A 215 1.89 4.57 0.82
C ILE A 215 2.77 3.59 0.05
N PHE A 216 2.70 2.32 0.40
CA PHE A 216 3.39 1.25 -0.31
C PHE A 216 2.39 0.22 -0.83
N PHE A 217 2.61 -0.21 -2.07
CA PHE A 217 2.09 -1.46 -2.60
C PHE A 217 3.30 -2.36 -2.84
N ALA A 218 3.53 -3.31 -1.94
CA ALA A 218 4.62 -4.26 -2.04
C ALA A 218 4.07 -5.68 -2.26
N PRO A 219 4.73 -6.53 -3.08
CA PRO A 219 4.33 -7.91 -3.24
C PRO A 219 4.33 -8.59 -1.88
N ALA A 220 3.25 -9.30 -1.60
CA ALA A 220 3.04 -9.81 -0.27
C ALA A 220 3.90 -11.06 -0.04
N SER A 221 4.81 -11.01 0.93
CA SER A 221 5.81 -12.04 1.26
C SER A 221 5.26 -13.14 2.16
#